data_AF-V9KGC4-F1
#
_entry.id   AF-V9KGC4-F1
#
_cell.length_a   1.000
_cell.length_b   1.000
_cell.length_c   1.000
_cell.angle_alpha   90.00
_cell.angle_beta   90.00
_cell.angle_gamma   90.00
#
_symmetry.space_group_name_H-M   'P 1'
#
loop_
_entity.id
_entity.type
_entity.pdbx_description
1 polymer ?
#
loop_
_entity_poly.entity_id
_entity_poly.type
_entity_poly.pdbx_seq_one_letter_code
_entity_poly.pdbx_strand_id
1 'polypeptide(L)'
;MKQIERFLKKQTSTLTRSRVDKDAFLPGTLKRRPSASNILPFYKEPPSGNDSPRDEVSPEIGCLDGKWLDTEEDLTSPSLSSGEISPSGSGLGSRLWYLSDTPENIVKYLLEGLVETSNQAETETILDDFLLTHSVFMPTDMLLQVLHKHYCMSSSQRVVNGNGAYAQLAKQNALMIATSWAEKCKHLLLEDEVAVRMLKDLNAIARKEVRVYPDLEREVTKLQHLLDTVESRPAEASSYLRKKKVKPLFRHFSRTSSCLQQREPLRGTDEIFCQVYATDHSYVTIKSRLSASVQEILLGVAEKMQHFDSEIEQRPPENLLLVSMKSSGERTVFRLDEDSVFTTLGINSHLFACTKESISFLTPPPPIPCISDEGPEINEMNMMELANQITAFDWELFNCVHELELVHYVFRNETIRRRTANLELVLQRCSEVQHWVATKILMCERLGKRAQVLKTFISIAALCREKQNLFSFFAIVMGLCNAAVSRLSLTWEKLPAKCKKVFQKFESLTDPSRNHKSYRDAISRMNPPLIPFIPLLLKDMTFIHEGNKTFLNQLVNFEKMHMVAETVRSMRRYRSSPLRMESDLAPNHIQIKAYVRQLQVIDNQQLLYDLSYRLEPKDP
;
A
#
# COMPACT_ATOMS: atom_id res chain seq x y z
N MET A 1 9.88 3.53 -9.47
CA MET A 1 10.84 4.51 -8.89
C MET A 1 10.32 5.95 -9.02
N LYS A 2 10.27 6.58 -10.21
CA LYS A 2 9.69 7.95 -10.38
C LYS A 2 8.26 8.14 -9.85
N GLN A 3 7.43 7.11 -9.78
CA GLN A 3 6.03 7.22 -9.34
C GLN A 3 5.85 7.34 -7.82
N ILE A 4 6.65 6.64 -7.00
CA ILE A 4 6.61 6.75 -5.53
C ILE A 4 7.20 8.08 -5.12
N GLU A 5 8.34 8.46 -5.70
CA GLU A 5 8.89 9.80 -5.51
C GLU A 5 7.92 10.87 -5.99
N ARG A 6 7.27 10.73 -7.14
CA ARG A 6 6.22 11.68 -7.57
C ARG A 6 5.03 11.67 -6.63
N PHE A 7 4.63 10.51 -6.10
CA PHE A 7 3.52 10.39 -5.16
C PHE A 7 3.88 11.10 -3.86
N LEU A 8 4.98 10.72 -3.22
CA LEU A 8 5.49 11.32 -1.99
C LEU A 8 5.86 12.79 -2.19
N LYS A 9 6.43 13.19 -3.32
CA LYS A 9 6.74 14.59 -3.68
C LYS A 9 5.47 15.39 -3.94
N LYS A 10 4.43 14.80 -4.55
CA LYS A 10 3.09 15.42 -4.62
C LYS A 10 2.53 15.60 -3.20
N GLN A 11 2.59 14.58 -2.35
CA GLN A 11 2.08 14.65 -0.98
C GLN A 11 2.85 15.62 -0.08
N THR A 12 4.20 15.62 -0.13
CA THR A 12 5.04 16.60 0.58
C THR A 12 4.93 17.99 -0.03
N SER A 13 4.73 18.15 -1.35
CA SER A 13 4.46 19.46 -1.96
C SER A 13 3.14 20.05 -1.48
N THR A 14 2.10 19.24 -1.25
CA THR A 14 0.84 19.70 -0.67
C THR A 14 1.03 20.21 0.77
N LEU A 15 1.79 19.47 1.59
CA LEU A 15 2.09 19.87 2.98
C LEU A 15 3.03 21.07 3.07
N THR A 16 4.01 21.21 2.16
CA THR A 16 5.01 22.30 2.19
C THR A 16 4.56 23.58 1.48
N ARG A 17 3.79 23.49 0.39
CA ARG A 17 3.30 24.67 -0.36
C ARG A 17 2.24 25.45 0.43
N SER A 18 1.41 24.76 1.23
CA SER A 18 0.50 25.39 2.20
C SER A 18 1.24 26.32 3.19
N ARG A 19 2.47 25.95 3.58
CA ARG A 19 3.29 26.75 4.51
C ARG A 19 3.88 27.99 3.83
N VAL A 20 4.41 27.83 2.61
CA VAL A 20 4.97 28.95 1.83
C VAL A 20 3.89 29.96 1.42
N ASP A 21 2.69 29.52 1.04
CA ASP A 21 1.57 30.43 0.70
C ASP A 21 1.02 31.16 1.94
N LYS A 22 1.16 30.60 3.16
CA LYS A 22 0.83 31.28 4.43
C LYS A 22 1.90 32.32 4.82
N ASP A 23 3.18 32.04 4.54
CA ASP A 23 4.30 32.93 4.88
C ASP A 23 4.54 34.05 3.82
N ALA A 24 3.88 33.98 2.65
CA ALA A 24 4.05 34.93 1.54
C ALA A 24 3.36 36.30 1.72
N PHE A 25 2.79 36.62 2.88
CA PHE A 25 2.16 37.91 3.19
C PHE A 25 3.12 38.98 3.76
N LEU A 26 4.40 38.95 3.38
CA LEU A 26 5.36 40.02 3.67
C LEU A 26 6.14 40.42 2.40
N PRO A 27 6.28 41.72 2.08
CA PRO A 27 6.85 42.16 0.80
C PRO A 27 8.39 42.23 0.85
N GLY A 28 9.05 41.70 -0.18
CA GLY A 28 10.51 41.87 -0.34
C GLY A 28 11.11 41.16 -1.55
N THR A 29 11.56 41.94 -2.53
CA THR A 29 12.12 41.61 -3.85
C THR A 29 13.44 40.83 -3.87
N LEU A 30 13.69 40.00 -4.91
CA LEU A 30 14.74 40.19 -5.93
C LEU A 30 14.77 39.08 -7.02
N LYS A 31 14.97 39.50 -8.27
CA LYS A 31 15.10 38.69 -9.51
C LYS A 31 16.55 38.24 -9.75
N ARG A 32 16.76 37.03 -10.31
CA ARG A 32 17.58 36.75 -11.53
C ARG A 32 17.52 35.26 -11.98
N ARG A 33 17.53 35.05 -13.30
CA ARG A 33 17.65 33.78 -14.09
C ARG A 33 19.11 33.63 -14.62
N PRO A 34 19.48 32.62 -15.43
CA PRO A 34 19.37 31.15 -15.29
C PRO A 34 20.72 30.41 -15.58
N SER A 35 20.94 29.20 -15.05
CA SER A 35 21.57 28.06 -15.77
C SER A 35 21.74 26.82 -14.88
N ALA A 36 21.89 25.67 -15.54
CA ALA A 36 21.59 24.32 -15.08
C ALA A 36 22.61 23.66 -14.13
N SER A 37 22.12 23.18 -12.97
CA SER A 37 22.53 21.95 -12.28
C SER A 37 21.71 21.82 -10.97
N ASN A 38 20.63 21.02 -11.00
CA ASN A 38 19.66 20.89 -9.90
C ASN A 38 19.83 19.57 -9.15
N ILE A 39 20.51 19.58 -8.01
CA ILE A 39 20.25 18.70 -6.85
C ILE A 39 20.38 19.60 -5.60
N LEU A 40 19.32 19.62 -4.79
CA LEU A 40 18.97 20.58 -3.72
C LEU A 40 20.09 20.91 -2.71
N PRO A 41 20.31 22.19 -2.36
CA PRO A 41 20.83 22.59 -1.05
C PRO A 41 19.74 23.32 -0.23
N PHE A 42 19.77 23.21 1.10
CA PHE A 42 19.74 24.34 2.06
C PHE A 42 19.34 23.90 3.49
N TYR A 43 20.20 24.24 4.45
CA TYR A 43 19.88 24.45 5.87
C TYR A 43 20.33 25.86 6.24
N LYS A 44 19.48 26.60 6.97
CA LYS A 44 19.87 27.59 7.99
C LYS A 44 18.62 28.01 8.80
N GLU A 45 18.70 27.85 10.12
CA GLU A 45 17.70 28.21 11.13
C GLU A 45 17.80 29.71 11.52
N PRO A 46 16.73 30.29 12.10
CA PRO A 46 16.88 31.30 13.15
C PRO A 46 16.03 30.98 14.42
N PRO A 47 16.29 31.67 15.56
CA PRO A 47 15.98 31.17 16.91
C PRO A 47 14.60 31.58 17.46
N SER A 48 14.22 30.84 18.51
CA SER A 48 12.98 30.90 19.30
C SER A 48 12.83 32.15 20.18
N GLY A 49 11.60 32.66 20.30
CA GLY A 49 11.19 33.61 21.33
C GLY A 49 9.77 33.31 21.81
N ASN A 50 9.62 33.09 23.11
CA ASN A 50 8.36 32.94 23.85
C ASN A 50 7.69 34.30 24.09
N ASP A 51 6.36 34.35 24.07
CA ASP A 51 5.53 34.67 25.24
C ASP A 51 4.04 34.76 24.88
N SER A 52 3.19 34.48 25.87
CA SER A 52 1.72 34.58 25.80
C SER A 52 1.20 35.37 27.00
N PRO A 53 -0.02 35.93 26.91
CA PRO A 53 -0.95 35.74 28.02
C PRO A 53 -2.38 35.34 27.58
N ARG A 54 -3.07 34.72 28.55
CA ARG A 54 -4.43 34.16 28.54
C ARG A 54 -5.50 35.25 28.65
N ASP A 55 -6.73 34.97 28.23
CA ASP A 55 -7.93 35.10 29.09
C ASP A 55 -9.22 34.48 28.51
N GLU A 56 -9.94 33.84 29.44
CA GLU A 56 -11.38 33.59 29.69
C GLU A 56 -12.38 33.05 28.64
N VAL A 57 -13.30 32.23 29.18
CA VAL A 57 -14.22 31.29 28.51
C VAL A 57 -15.67 31.61 28.90
N SER A 58 -16.62 31.44 27.96
CA SER A 58 -17.98 30.84 28.13
C SER A 58 -18.73 30.78 26.76
N PRO A 59 -19.78 29.95 26.55
CA PRO A 59 -19.68 28.51 26.30
C PRO A 59 -20.42 28.04 25.00
N GLU A 60 -20.43 26.70 24.80
CA GLU A 60 -21.23 25.86 23.89
C GLU A 60 -20.60 25.35 22.57
N ILE A 61 -19.83 24.23 22.65
CA ILE A 61 -19.77 23.17 21.59
C ILE A 61 -19.53 21.81 22.26
N GLY A 62 -20.59 21.02 22.43
CA GLY A 62 -20.52 19.62 22.88
C GLY A 62 -20.11 18.67 21.76
N CYS A 63 -18.81 18.47 21.56
CA CYS A 63 -18.21 17.28 20.90
C CYS A 63 -16.67 17.33 20.91
N LEU A 64 -16.06 18.40 21.45
CA LEU A 64 -14.61 18.59 21.54
C LEU A 64 -14.13 18.66 23.00
N ASP A 65 -14.94 18.20 23.96
CA ASP A 65 -14.59 18.20 25.38
C ASP A 65 -14.36 16.77 25.86
N GLY A 66 -13.20 16.57 26.49
CA GLY A 66 -12.85 15.37 27.23
C GLY A 66 -11.66 14.60 26.67
N LYS A 67 -10.44 15.16 26.82
CA LYS A 67 -9.17 14.46 27.18
C LYS A 67 -7.87 15.06 26.61
N TRP A 68 -7.92 16.02 25.69
CA TRP A 68 -6.72 16.37 24.90
C TRP A 68 -6.28 17.83 24.95
N LEU A 69 -6.46 18.52 26.09
CA LEU A 69 -5.95 19.88 26.24
C LEU A 69 -4.65 20.02 27.03
N ASP A 70 -4.30 19.15 27.96
CA ASP A 70 -3.05 19.30 28.73
C ASP A 70 -2.31 17.97 28.85
N THR A 71 -1.14 17.92 28.22
CA THR A 71 0.02 17.07 28.57
C THR A 71 1.16 17.56 27.68
N GLU A 72 1.62 18.78 27.96
CA GLU A 72 3.05 19.05 27.79
C GLU A 72 3.74 18.38 28.97
N GLU A 73 4.33 17.22 28.73
CA GLU A 73 5.27 16.61 29.67
C GLU A 73 6.64 16.51 28.98
N ASP A 74 7.65 16.88 29.76
CA ASP A 74 8.98 17.27 29.36
C ASP A 74 9.68 16.30 28.40
N LEU A 75 10.30 16.92 27.40
CA LEU A 75 11.11 16.28 26.37
C LEU A 75 12.39 15.69 27.00
N THR A 76 12.36 14.39 27.26
CA THR A 76 13.58 13.57 27.23
C THR A 76 13.37 12.41 26.27
N SER A 77 13.99 12.54 25.09
CA SER A 77 14.01 11.49 24.07
C SER A 77 15.10 10.48 24.42
N PRO A 78 14.90 9.16 24.23
CA PRO A 78 16.01 8.29 23.91
C PRO A 78 16.46 8.64 22.50
N SER A 79 17.70 9.06 22.37
CA SER A 79 18.36 9.33 21.10
C SER A 79 18.40 8.04 20.26
N LEU A 80 17.87 8.07 19.03
CA LEU A 80 18.37 7.19 17.98
C LEU A 80 19.74 7.73 17.56
N SER A 81 20.74 7.47 18.41
CA SER A 81 22.13 7.68 18.09
C SER A 81 22.59 6.53 17.21
N SER A 82 23.18 6.87 16.07
CA SER A 82 24.08 5.98 15.34
C SER A 82 25.27 5.64 16.25
N GLY A 83 25.11 4.62 17.07
CA GLY A 83 26.20 4.05 17.85
C GLY A 83 26.98 3.09 16.98
N GLU A 84 28.23 3.44 16.65
CA GLU A 84 29.22 2.48 16.15
C GLU A 84 29.41 1.39 17.21
N ILE A 85 28.84 0.21 16.97
CA ILE A 85 29.10 -0.98 17.79
C ILE A 85 30.35 -1.63 17.21
N SER A 86 31.49 -1.40 17.86
CA SER A 86 32.66 -2.24 17.67
C SER A 86 32.37 -3.65 18.22
N PRO A 87 32.78 -4.74 17.54
CA PRO A 87 32.35 -6.08 17.91
C PRO A 87 33.27 -6.68 18.96
N SER A 88 32.77 -6.87 20.18
CA SER A 88 33.38 -7.76 21.15
C SER A 88 32.29 -8.62 21.80
N GLY A 89 32.03 -9.78 21.21
CA GLY A 89 31.06 -10.76 21.71
C GLY A 89 30.70 -11.79 20.64
N SER A 90 31.33 -12.97 20.72
CA SER A 90 31.23 -14.08 19.77
C SER A 90 29.90 -14.84 19.86
N GLY A 91 29.04 -14.66 18.85
CA GLY A 91 27.90 -15.53 18.54
C GLY A 91 27.63 -15.52 17.02
N LEU A 92 27.20 -16.65 16.45
CA LEU A 92 26.94 -16.79 15.00
C LEU A 92 25.81 -15.86 14.49
N GLY A 93 24.84 -15.52 15.33
CA GLY A 93 23.74 -14.60 14.99
C GLY A 93 24.23 -13.17 14.69
N SER A 94 25.17 -12.65 15.47
CA SER A 94 25.87 -11.39 15.19
C SER A 94 26.74 -11.41 13.93
N ARG A 95 27.02 -12.57 13.31
CA ARG A 95 27.87 -12.66 12.10
C ARG A 95 27.07 -12.61 10.79
N LEU A 96 25.82 -13.05 10.78
CA LEU A 96 24.99 -13.18 9.58
C LEU A 96 24.45 -11.84 9.08
N TRP A 97 24.12 -10.90 9.98
CA TRP A 97 23.67 -9.56 9.56
C TRP A 97 24.76 -8.74 8.88
N TYR A 98 26.03 -8.98 9.19
CA TYR A 98 27.17 -8.34 8.52
C TYR A 98 27.78 -9.23 7.41
N LEU A 99 27.17 -10.38 7.12
CA LEU A 99 27.65 -11.30 6.11
C LEU A 99 27.27 -10.78 4.73
N SER A 100 28.26 -10.61 3.87
CA SER A 100 28.06 -10.55 2.43
C SER A 100 28.51 -11.88 1.85
N ASP A 101 27.59 -12.66 1.29
CA ASP A 101 27.93 -13.91 0.60
C ASP A 101 27.02 -14.19 -0.61
N THR A 102 27.33 -15.23 -1.36
CA THR A 102 26.49 -15.75 -2.44
C THR A 102 25.13 -16.21 -1.90
N PRO A 103 24.05 -16.11 -2.71
CA PRO A 103 22.73 -16.56 -2.31
C PRO A 103 22.70 -17.99 -1.75
N GLU A 104 23.43 -18.92 -2.37
CA GLU A 104 23.51 -20.32 -1.97
C GLU A 104 24.24 -20.52 -0.64
N ASN A 105 25.32 -19.76 -0.40
CA ASN A 105 26.01 -19.81 0.88
C ASN A 105 25.13 -19.27 2.01
N ILE A 106 24.32 -18.22 1.77
CA ILE A 106 23.35 -17.74 2.76
C ILE A 106 22.35 -18.84 3.14
N VAL A 107 21.81 -19.56 2.15
CA VAL A 107 20.92 -20.71 2.42
C VAL A 107 21.65 -21.79 3.21
N LYS A 108 22.91 -22.08 2.87
CA LYS A 108 23.74 -23.04 3.60
C LYS A 108 23.96 -22.61 5.05
N TYR A 109 24.28 -21.34 5.30
CA TYR A 109 24.42 -20.80 6.66
C TYR A 109 23.13 -20.89 7.46
N LEU A 110 21.97 -20.71 6.83
CA LEU A 110 20.68 -20.92 7.51
C LEU A 110 20.46 -22.39 7.86
N LEU A 111 20.76 -23.30 6.94
CA LEU A 111 20.63 -24.74 7.15
C LEU A 111 21.57 -25.27 8.25
N GLU A 112 22.78 -24.72 8.34
CA GLU A 112 23.78 -25.04 9.37
C GLU A 112 23.50 -24.30 10.69
N GLY A 113 23.14 -23.02 10.64
CA GLY A 113 22.90 -22.16 11.82
C GLY A 113 21.69 -22.56 12.65
N LEU A 114 20.68 -23.19 12.02
CA LEU A 114 19.54 -23.80 12.72
C LEU A 114 19.94 -24.98 13.65
N VAL A 115 21.19 -25.45 13.58
CA VAL A 115 21.73 -26.54 14.40
C VAL A 115 22.45 -26.05 15.67
N GLU A 116 23.02 -24.84 15.65
CA GLU A 116 24.09 -24.46 16.59
C GLU A 116 23.73 -23.35 17.59
N THR A 117 22.63 -22.62 17.40
CA THR A 117 22.36 -21.42 18.20
C THR A 117 21.60 -21.69 19.50
N SER A 118 22.18 -21.29 20.63
CA SER A 118 21.54 -21.25 21.96
C SER A 118 20.48 -20.14 22.12
N ASN A 119 20.36 -19.23 21.14
CA ASN A 119 19.39 -18.12 21.14
C ASN A 119 18.34 -18.29 20.03
N GLN A 120 17.22 -18.96 20.34
CA GLN A 120 16.18 -19.31 19.37
C GLN A 120 15.52 -18.09 18.70
N ALA A 121 15.32 -16.99 19.44
CA ALA A 121 14.63 -15.80 18.93
C ALA A 121 15.41 -15.05 17.83
N GLU A 122 16.73 -15.09 17.91
CA GLU A 122 17.62 -14.46 16.92
C GLU A 122 17.60 -15.26 15.61
N THR A 123 17.66 -16.59 15.71
CA THR A 123 17.58 -17.49 14.56
C THR A 123 16.22 -17.41 13.85
N GLU A 124 15.13 -17.30 14.61
CA GLU A 124 13.79 -17.06 14.05
C GLU A 124 13.71 -15.71 13.31
N THR A 125 14.38 -14.68 13.83
CA THR A 125 14.42 -13.36 13.18
C THR A 125 15.21 -13.40 11.88
N ILE A 126 16.39 -14.02 11.86
CA ILE A 126 17.22 -14.15 10.66
C ILE A 126 16.50 -14.97 9.59
N LEU A 127 15.84 -16.07 9.99
CA LEU A 127 15.01 -16.86 9.08
C LEU A 127 13.85 -16.02 8.53
N ASP A 128 13.17 -15.23 9.37
CA ASP A 128 12.10 -14.33 8.92
C ASP A 128 12.63 -13.29 7.93
N ASP A 129 13.79 -12.68 8.19
CA ASP A 129 14.42 -11.70 7.31
C ASP A 129 14.74 -12.33 5.94
N PHE A 130 15.32 -13.54 5.94
CA PHE A 130 15.59 -14.30 4.72
C PHE A 130 14.30 -14.60 3.95
N LEU A 131 13.29 -15.17 4.61
CA LEU A 131 12.04 -15.57 3.96
C LEU A 131 11.25 -14.37 3.40
N LEU A 132 11.35 -13.20 4.02
CA LEU A 132 10.72 -11.97 3.54
C LEU A 132 11.43 -11.36 2.33
N THR A 133 12.73 -11.59 2.17
CA THR A 133 13.58 -10.84 1.23
C THR A 133 14.27 -11.69 0.18
N HIS A 134 14.22 -13.03 0.26
CA HIS A 134 14.94 -13.91 -0.67
C HIS A 134 14.67 -13.54 -2.12
N SER A 135 13.44 -13.15 -2.48
CA SER A 135 13.04 -12.85 -3.87
C SER A 135 13.79 -11.67 -4.49
N VAL A 136 14.47 -10.86 -3.67
CA VAL A 136 15.33 -9.75 -4.11
C VAL A 136 16.63 -10.24 -4.72
N PHE A 137 17.17 -11.37 -4.25
CA PHE A 137 18.51 -11.86 -4.63
C PHE A 137 18.55 -13.33 -5.07
N MET A 138 17.50 -14.10 -4.78
CA MET A 138 17.32 -15.50 -5.12
C MET A 138 15.86 -15.76 -5.54
N PRO A 139 15.63 -16.06 -6.83
CA PRO A 139 14.32 -16.51 -7.31
C PRO A 139 13.80 -17.72 -6.53
N THR A 140 12.47 -17.83 -6.39
CA THR A 140 11.82 -18.91 -5.62
C THR A 140 12.17 -20.30 -6.14
N ASP A 141 12.22 -20.47 -7.46
CA ASP A 141 12.58 -21.73 -8.10
C ASP A 141 14.02 -22.14 -7.74
N MET A 142 14.94 -21.18 -7.69
CA MET A 142 16.31 -21.43 -7.27
C MET A 142 16.40 -21.83 -5.78
N LEU A 143 15.67 -21.13 -4.90
CA LEU A 143 15.60 -21.48 -3.48
C LEU A 143 15.11 -22.92 -3.28
N LEU A 144 14.00 -23.27 -3.91
CA LEU A 144 13.41 -24.60 -3.78
C LEU A 144 14.32 -25.68 -4.38
N GLN A 145 15.06 -25.39 -5.46
CA GLN A 145 16.08 -26.29 -6.02
C GLN A 145 17.23 -26.54 -5.03
N VAL A 146 17.74 -25.48 -4.38
CA VAL A 146 18.82 -25.60 -3.39
C VAL A 146 18.36 -26.42 -2.19
N LEU A 147 17.16 -26.18 -1.67
CA LEU A 147 16.59 -26.96 -0.56
C LEU A 147 16.39 -28.43 -0.95
N HIS A 148 15.86 -28.69 -2.14
CA HIS A 148 15.69 -30.04 -2.66
C HIS A 148 17.03 -30.77 -2.82
N LYS A 149 18.04 -30.10 -3.41
CA LYS A 149 19.39 -30.66 -3.57
C LYS A 149 20.03 -30.96 -2.21
N HIS A 150 19.91 -30.05 -1.25
CA HIS A 150 20.45 -30.25 0.11
C HIS A 150 19.77 -31.45 0.81
N TYR A 151 18.46 -31.57 0.66
CA TYR A 151 17.68 -32.68 1.21
C TYR A 151 18.14 -34.03 0.64
N CYS A 152 18.35 -34.12 -0.68
CA CYS A 152 18.80 -35.35 -1.36
C CYS A 152 20.28 -35.69 -1.10
N MET A 153 21.17 -34.69 -1.10
CA MET A 153 22.62 -34.89 -0.88
C MET A 153 22.93 -35.45 0.51
N SER A 154 22.12 -35.09 1.51
CA SER A 154 22.21 -35.62 2.88
C SER A 154 22.05 -37.16 2.92
N SER A 155 21.38 -37.77 1.95
CA SER A 155 21.26 -39.24 1.83
C SER A 155 22.58 -39.91 1.39
N SER A 156 23.45 -39.19 0.69
CA SER A 156 24.73 -39.74 0.17
C SER A 156 25.86 -39.68 1.19
N GLN A 157 25.84 -38.72 2.12
CA GLN A 157 26.83 -38.61 3.21
C GLN A 157 26.69 -39.71 4.28
N ARG A 158 25.57 -40.44 4.26
CA ARG A 158 25.31 -41.63 5.11
C ARG A 158 26.36 -42.72 4.96
N VAL A 159 26.99 -42.80 3.78
CA VAL A 159 27.96 -43.86 3.42
C VAL A 159 29.37 -43.55 3.92
N VAL A 160 29.69 -42.27 4.21
CA VAL A 160 31.07 -41.84 4.45
C VAL A 160 31.39 -41.62 5.94
N ASN A 161 30.46 -41.09 6.75
CA ASN A 161 30.77 -40.59 8.10
C ASN A 161 30.04 -41.28 9.27
N GLY A 162 29.21 -42.31 9.04
CA GLY A 162 28.55 -43.08 10.11
C GLY A 162 27.51 -42.35 10.98
N ASN A 163 27.43 -41.02 10.94
CA ASN A 163 26.51 -40.22 11.76
C ASN A 163 25.17 -39.96 11.06
N GLY A 164 24.23 -40.90 11.21
CA GLY A 164 22.86 -40.76 10.70
C GLY A 164 22.09 -39.56 11.27
N ALA A 165 22.47 -39.07 12.45
CA ALA A 165 21.87 -37.92 13.13
C ALA A 165 22.09 -36.58 12.38
N TYR A 166 23.28 -36.36 11.82
CA TYR A 166 23.56 -35.13 11.07
C TYR A 166 22.75 -35.08 9.77
N ALA A 167 22.70 -36.20 9.04
CA ALA A 167 21.91 -36.33 7.82
C ALA A 167 20.40 -36.14 8.08
N GLN A 168 19.91 -36.61 9.23
CA GLN A 168 18.53 -36.40 9.65
C GLN A 168 18.23 -34.92 9.92
N LEU A 169 19.11 -34.24 10.67
CA LEU A 169 18.95 -32.83 11.03
C LEU A 169 19.01 -31.92 9.80
N ALA A 170 19.94 -32.20 8.88
CA ALA A 170 20.05 -31.49 7.60
C ALA A 170 18.76 -31.61 6.76
N LYS A 171 18.13 -32.79 6.75
CA LYS A 171 16.84 -33.03 6.09
C LYS A 171 15.69 -32.29 6.78
N GLN A 172 15.68 -32.30 8.11
CA GLN A 172 14.67 -31.62 8.91
C GLN A 172 14.73 -30.10 8.70
N ASN A 173 15.92 -29.51 8.68
CA ASN A 173 16.09 -28.07 8.45
C ASN A 173 15.65 -27.65 7.05
N ALA A 174 15.97 -28.44 6.02
CA ALA A 174 15.49 -28.16 4.66
C ALA A 174 13.96 -28.17 4.56
N LEU A 175 13.30 -29.15 5.19
CA LEU A 175 11.83 -29.21 5.26
C LEU A 175 11.23 -28.07 6.09
N MET A 176 11.88 -27.70 7.19
CA MET A 176 11.44 -26.59 8.04
C MET A 176 11.45 -25.27 7.25
N ILE A 177 12.56 -24.94 6.57
CA ILE A 177 12.66 -23.72 5.76
C ILE A 177 11.62 -23.74 4.63
N ALA A 178 11.45 -24.87 3.92
CA ALA A 178 10.45 -25.00 2.85
C ALA A 178 9.02 -24.82 3.37
N THR A 179 8.71 -25.37 4.54
CA THR A 179 7.39 -25.27 5.19
C THR A 179 7.14 -23.84 5.66
N SER A 180 8.09 -23.21 6.36
CA SER A 180 7.99 -21.82 6.81
C SER A 180 7.87 -20.84 5.63
N TRP A 181 8.57 -21.10 4.52
CA TRP A 181 8.41 -20.34 3.28
C TRP A 181 6.99 -20.46 2.71
N ALA A 182 6.45 -21.67 2.62
CA ALA A 182 5.09 -21.93 2.14
C ALA A 182 4.03 -21.24 3.03
N GLU A 183 4.20 -21.32 4.35
CA GLU A 183 3.35 -20.62 5.34
C GLU A 183 3.41 -19.10 5.17
N LYS A 184 4.59 -18.54 4.88
CA LYS A 184 4.75 -17.10 4.63
C LYS A 184 4.03 -16.67 3.35
N CYS A 185 4.08 -17.47 2.29
CA CYS A 185 3.43 -17.15 1.01
C CYS A 185 1.89 -17.18 1.10
N LYS A 186 1.32 -17.99 2.01
CA LYS A 186 -0.14 -18.12 2.21
C LYS A 186 -0.87 -18.33 0.88
N HIS A 187 -1.69 -17.35 0.49
CA HIS A 187 -2.50 -17.41 -0.71
C HIS A 187 -1.73 -17.10 -2.00
N LEU A 188 -0.53 -16.50 -1.91
CA LEU A 188 0.31 -16.24 -3.07
C LEU A 188 0.87 -17.53 -3.67
N LEU A 189 0.97 -18.59 -2.87
CA LEU A 189 1.39 -19.91 -3.34
C LEU A 189 0.43 -20.48 -4.40
N LEU A 190 -0.85 -20.08 -4.38
CA LEU A 190 -1.85 -20.46 -5.38
C LEU A 190 -1.59 -19.86 -6.77
N GLU A 191 -0.70 -18.87 -6.88
CA GLU A 191 -0.33 -18.25 -8.15
C GLU A 191 1.00 -18.79 -8.71
N ASP A 192 1.70 -19.65 -7.96
CA ASP A 192 3.03 -20.16 -8.30
C ASP A 192 3.00 -21.69 -8.48
N GLU A 193 2.48 -22.13 -9.63
CA GLU A 193 2.37 -23.55 -10.00
C GLU A 193 3.73 -24.28 -9.98
N VAL A 194 4.81 -23.58 -10.29
CA VAL A 194 6.16 -24.15 -10.29
C VAL A 194 6.59 -24.44 -8.86
N ALA A 195 6.44 -23.48 -7.95
CA ALA A 195 6.76 -23.68 -6.55
C ALA A 195 5.91 -24.78 -5.92
N VAL A 196 4.60 -24.82 -6.21
CA VAL A 196 3.70 -25.87 -5.73
C VAL A 196 4.14 -27.25 -6.19
N ARG A 197 4.52 -27.41 -7.46
CA ARG A 197 5.02 -28.68 -8.00
C ARG A 197 6.30 -29.13 -7.27
N MET A 198 7.26 -28.23 -7.11
CA MET A 198 8.53 -28.52 -6.44
C MET A 198 8.35 -28.90 -4.96
N LEU A 199 7.42 -28.25 -4.25
CA LEU A 199 7.08 -28.62 -2.87
C LEU A 199 6.42 -30.00 -2.79
N LYS A 200 5.55 -30.36 -3.75
CA LYS A 200 4.96 -31.71 -3.82
C LYS A 200 6.03 -32.78 -4.03
N ASP A 201 6.96 -32.54 -4.95
CA ASP A 201 8.06 -33.46 -5.23
C ASP A 201 8.92 -33.66 -3.97
N LEU A 202 9.29 -32.58 -3.29
CA LEU A 202 10.02 -32.63 -2.03
C LEU A 202 9.26 -33.41 -0.95
N ASN A 203 7.96 -33.14 -0.78
CA ASN A 203 7.14 -33.82 0.22
C ASN A 203 6.97 -35.32 -0.07
N ALA A 204 6.82 -35.69 -1.35
CA ALA A 204 6.71 -37.08 -1.78
C ALA A 204 7.98 -37.89 -1.50
N ILE A 205 9.16 -37.28 -1.69
CA ILE A 205 10.45 -37.89 -1.31
C ILE A 205 10.52 -38.03 0.20
N ALA A 206 10.22 -36.97 0.94
CA ALA A 206 10.31 -36.97 2.40
C ALA A 206 9.40 -38.00 3.07
N ARG A 207 8.18 -38.18 2.57
CA ARG A 207 7.24 -39.22 3.00
C ARG A 207 7.80 -40.63 2.93
N LYS A 208 8.54 -40.95 1.88
CA LYS A 208 9.17 -42.28 1.73
C LYS A 208 10.26 -42.50 2.76
N GLU A 209 10.95 -41.43 3.16
CA GLU A 209 12.04 -41.45 4.12
C GLU A 209 11.59 -41.35 5.59
N VAL A 210 10.32 -41.05 5.90
CA VAL A 210 9.79 -41.05 7.29
C VAL A 210 10.00 -42.40 7.98
N ARG A 211 9.91 -43.52 7.23
CA ARG A 211 10.19 -44.87 7.77
C ARG A 211 11.62 -45.02 8.30
N VAL A 212 12.53 -44.22 7.76
CA VAL A 212 13.97 -44.25 8.06
C VAL A 212 14.33 -43.16 9.08
N TYR A 213 13.62 -42.03 9.05
CA TYR A 213 13.82 -40.87 9.91
C TYR A 213 12.47 -40.43 10.49
N PRO A 214 12.03 -40.99 11.62
CA PRO A 214 10.71 -40.72 12.20
C PRO A 214 10.47 -39.24 12.54
N ASP A 215 11.50 -38.52 12.96
CA ASP A 215 11.39 -37.11 13.36
C ASP A 215 11.03 -36.15 12.21
N LEU A 216 11.05 -36.62 10.96
CA LEU A 216 10.57 -35.86 9.80
C LEU A 216 9.05 -35.81 9.71
N GLU A 217 8.32 -36.71 10.39
CA GLU A 217 6.87 -36.85 10.29
C GLU A 217 6.13 -35.54 10.56
N ARG A 218 6.60 -34.76 11.54
CA ARG A 218 6.00 -33.46 11.89
C ARG A 218 6.03 -32.47 10.72
N GLU A 219 7.19 -32.26 10.11
CA GLU A 219 7.34 -31.28 9.03
C GLU A 219 6.69 -31.78 7.73
N VAL A 220 6.76 -33.08 7.44
CA VAL A 220 6.06 -33.70 6.29
C VAL A 220 4.55 -33.54 6.39
N THR A 221 3.98 -33.72 7.59
CA THR A 221 2.54 -33.59 7.81
C THR A 221 2.10 -32.13 7.68
N LYS A 222 2.87 -31.18 8.23
CA LYS A 222 2.61 -29.74 8.07
C LYS A 222 2.65 -29.33 6.60
N LEU A 223 3.72 -29.70 5.88
CA LEU A 223 3.86 -29.38 4.46
C LEU A 223 2.73 -30.01 3.63
N GLN A 224 2.33 -31.25 3.93
CA GLN A 224 1.16 -31.83 3.28
C GLN A 224 -0.09 -31.02 3.54
N HIS A 225 -0.38 -30.67 4.80
CA HIS A 225 -1.60 -29.93 5.12
C HIS A 225 -1.67 -28.59 4.38
N LEU A 226 -0.54 -27.91 4.22
CA LEU A 226 -0.44 -26.69 3.40
C LEU A 226 -0.73 -26.97 1.92
N LEU A 227 -0.13 -28.02 1.35
CA LEU A 227 -0.36 -28.42 -0.04
C LEU A 227 -1.80 -28.86 -0.29
N ASP A 228 -2.40 -29.61 0.63
CA ASP A 228 -3.80 -30.01 0.58
C ASP A 228 -4.70 -28.78 0.64
N THR A 229 -4.37 -27.75 1.43
CA THR A 229 -5.13 -26.48 1.48
C THR A 229 -5.04 -25.72 0.14
N VAL A 230 -3.93 -25.84 -0.57
CA VAL A 230 -3.74 -25.26 -1.91
C VAL A 230 -4.53 -26.04 -2.97
N GLU A 231 -4.52 -27.38 -2.91
CA GLU A 231 -5.20 -28.27 -3.87
C GLU A 231 -6.72 -28.43 -3.63
N SER A 232 -7.17 -28.46 -2.37
CA SER A 232 -8.57 -28.68 -1.97
C SER A 232 -9.49 -27.49 -2.28
N ARG A 233 -8.98 -26.42 -2.90
CA ARG A 233 -9.84 -25.48 -3.66
C ARG A 233 -10.21 -26.16 -4.97
N PRO A 234 -11.38 -26.83 -5.06
CA PRO A 234 -11.59 -27.85 -6.08
C PRO A 234 -11.72 -27.20 -7.45
N ALA A 235 -11.03 -27.77 -8.44
CA ALA A 235 -11.39 -27.66 -9.85
C ALA A 235 -12.75 -28.34 -10.17
N GLU A 236 -13.35 -29.04 -9.19
CA GLU A 236 -14.58 -29.83 -9.35
C GLU A 236 -15.82 -29.26 -8.62
N ALA A 237 -15.77 -28.02 -8.12
CA ALA A 237 -16.98 -27.28 -7.72
C ALA A 237 -17.60 -26.51 -8.90
N SER A 238 -17.52 -27.08 -10.10
CA SER A 238 -17.69 -26.38 -11.37
C SER A 238 -19.13 -26.30 -11.89
N SER A 239 -20.16 -26.71 -11.12
CA SER A 239 -21.51 -26.70 -11.69
C SER A 239 -22.61 -26.01 -10.87
N TYR A 240 -22.61 -25.93 -9.54
CA TYR A 240 -23.84 -25.44 -8.85
C TYR A 240 -23.74 -24.45 -7.69
N LEU A 241 -22.56 -24.07 -7.15
CA LEU A 241 -22.55 -23.16 -5.96
C LEU A 241 -21.59 -21.96 -5.94
N ARG A 242 -20.75 -21.72 -6.95
CA ARG A 242 -20.08 -20.41 -7.12
C ARG A 242 -19.90 -20.08 -8.59
N LYS A 243 -20.85 -19.35 -9.20
CA LYS A 243 -20.47 -18.39 -10.25
C LYS A 243 -19.33 -17.56 -9.63
N LYS A 244 -18.08 -17.71 -10.09
CA LYS A 244 -16.93 -16.90 -9.61
C LYS A 244 -17.41 -15.46 -9.54
N LYS A 245 -17.66 -14.93 -8.33
CA LYS A 245 -18.17 -13.57 -8.17
C LYS A 245 -17.07 -12.69 -8.74
N VAL A 246 -17.33 -12.11 -9.90
CA VAL A 246 -16.43 -11.15 -10.53
C VAL A 246 -16.18 -10.05 -9.51
N LYS A 247 -14.92 -9.86 -9.13
CA LYS A 247 -14.57 -8.88 -8.10
C LYS A 247 -14.64 -7.49 -8.73
N PRO A 248 -15.46 -6.56 -8.20
CA PRO A 248 -15.47 -5.21 -8.74
C PRO A 248 -14.15 -4.53 -8.37
N LEU A 249 -13.37 -4.18 -9.39
CA LEU A 249 -12.29 -3.21 -9.24
C LEU A 249 -12.88 -1.84 -8.91
N PHE A 250 -12.12 -1.09 -8.12
CA PHE A 250 -12.47 0.22 -7.54
C PHE A 250 -13.29 1.09 -8.51
N ARG A 251 -14.49 1.51 -8.06
CA ARG A 251 -15.50 2.37 -8.71
C ARG A 251 -15.93 2.08 -10.14
N HIS A 252 -15.05 1.63 -11.01
CA HIS A 252 -15.32 1.43 -12.42
C HIS A 252 -16.40 0.34 -12.64
N PHE A 253 -16.66 -0.55 -11.66
CA PHE A 253 -17.50 -1.74 -11.88
C PHE A 253 -18.50 -2.16 -10.78
N SER A 254 -18.84 -1.31 -9.80
CA SER A 254 -19.75 -1.77 -8.73
C SER A 254 -21.23 -1.52 -9.03
N ARG A 255 -21.98 -2.62 -9.22
CA ARG A 255 -23.40 -2.68 -8.86
C ARG A 255 -23.53 -2.45 -7.34
N THR A 256 -24.46 -1.60 -6.93
CA THR A 256 -24.69 -1.11 -5.55
C THR A 256 -24.73 -2.18 -4.46
N SER A 257 -25.08 -3.43 -4.76
CA SER A 257 -25.11 -4.54 -3.79
C SER A 257 -23.74 -5.12 -3.43
N SER A 258 -22.68 -4.84 -4.21
CA SER A 258 -21.33 -5.38 -3.98
C SER A 258 -20.49 -4.56 -2.99
N CYS A 259 -20.83 -3.28 -2.76
CA CYS A 259 -20.00 -2.40 -1.94
C CYS A 259 -20.07 -2.73 -0.44
N LEU A 260 -21.14 -3.38 0.03
CA LEU A 260 -21.32 -3.70 1.44
C LEU A 260 -20.56 -4.96 1.90
N GLN A 261 -20.05 -5.77 0.97
CA GLN A 261 -19.32 -7.01 1.26
C GLN A 261 -17.93 -6.71 1.81
N GLN A 262 -17.51 -7.45 2.84
CA GLN A 262 -16.15 -7.36 3.37
C GLN A 262 -15.13 -7.60 2.26
N ARG A 263 -14.03 -6.83 2.26
CA ARG A 263 -12.98 -7.00 1.25
C ARG A 263 -12.19 -8.28 1.50
N GLU A 264 -11.90 -8.98 0.40
CA GLU A 264 -11.00 -10.12 0.36
C GLU A 264 -9.77 -9.76 -0.48
N PRO A 265 -8.59 -10.34 -0.20
CA PRO A 265 -7.38 -10.10 -0.98
C PRO A 265 -7.62 -10.37 -2.47
N LEU A 266 -7.22 -9.43 -3.31
CA LEU A 266 -7.16 -9.58 -4.76
C LEU A 266 -5.98 -10.46 -5.15
N ARG A 267 -6.22 -11.25 -6.19
CA ARG A 267 -5.27 -12.19 -6.80
C ARG A 267 -5.17 -11.90 -8.28
N GLY A 268 -4.03 -12.16 -8.89
CA GLY A 268 -3.83 -12.03 -10.33
C GLY A 268 -4.83 -12.87 -11.13
N THR A 269 -5.17 -14.05 -10.63
CA THR A 269 -6.14 -14.97 -11.25
C THR A 269 -7.60 -14.54 -11.10
N ASP A 270 -7.89 -13.51 -10.29
CA ASP A 270 -9.26 -13.05 -10.10
C ASP A 270 -9.80 -12.44 -11.39
N GLU A 271 -11.02 -12.83 -11.75
CA GLU A 271 -11.72 -12.29 -12.90
C GLU A 271 -12.41 -10.98 -12.53
N ILE A 272 -12.31 -10.02 -13.44
CA ILE A 272 -12.85 -8.66 -13.34
C ILE A 272 -13.67 -8.35 -14.59
N PHE A 273 -14.68 -7.50 -14.47
CA PHE A 273 -15.27 -6.84 -15.63
C PHE A 273 -14.54 -5.52 -15.85
N CYS A 274 -14.24 -5.19 -17.10
CA CYS A 274 -13.63 -3.91 -17.44
C CYS A 274 -14.34 -3.25 -18.62
N GLN A 275 -14.66 -1.97 -18.50
CA GLN A 275 -15.14 -1.11 -19.59
C GLN A 275 -13.93 -0.50 -20.28
N VAL A 276 -13.79 -0.80 -21.56
CA VAL A 276 -12.81 -0.18 -22.44
C VAL A 276 -13.55 0.67 -23.45
N TYR A 277 -13.22 1.96 -23.47
CA TYR A 277 -13.88 2.98 -24.26
C TYR A 277 -13.26 3.06 -25.65
N ALA A 278 -14.08 3.36 -26.65
CA ALA A 278 -13.64 3.76 -27.98
C ALA A 278 -13.51 5.30 -28.06
N THR A 279 -13.03 5.79 -29.20
CA THR A 279 -12.79 7.22 -29.44
C THR A 279 -14.06 8.07 -29.43
N ASP A 280 -15.21 7.47 -29.70
CA ASP A 280 -16.55 8.08 -29.68
C ASP A 280 -17.23 7.99 -28.30
N HIS A 281 -16.50 7.55 -27.27
CA HIS A 281 -16.98 7.33 -25.90
C HIS A 281 -18.00 6.19 -25.74
N SER A 282 -18.30 5.45 -26.81
CA SER A 282 -18.91 4.12 -26.67
C SER A 282 -17.96 3.21 -25.90
N TYR A 283 -18.48 2.19 -25.23
CA TYR A 283 -17.63 1.26 -24.49
C TYR A 283 -18.06 -0.18 -24.64
N VAL A 284 -17.06 -1.05 -24.51
CA VAL A 284 -17.24 -2.50 -24.43
C VAL A 284 -16.86 -2.97 -23.03
N THR A 285 -17.71 -3.80 -22.44
CA THR A 285 -17.39 -4.47 -21.17
C THR A 285 -16.76 -5.83 -21.45
N ILE A 286 -15.46 -5.99 -21.22
CA ILE A 286 -14.74 -7.26 -21.32
C ILE A 286 -14.69 -7.97 -19.96
N LYS A 287 -14.53 -9.29 -19.98
CA LYS A 287 -14.18 -10.09 -18.79
C LYS A 287 -12.70 -10.43 -18.89
N SER A 288 -11.90 -9.99 -17.93
CA SER A 288 -10.44 -10.16 -17.95
C SER A 288 -9.94 -10.69 -16.61
N ARG A 289 -8.75 -11.28 -16.59
CA ARG A 289 -8.01 -11.53 -15.33
C ARG A 289 -7.34 -10.23 -14.88
N LEU A 290 -7.14 -10.07 -13.57
CA LEU A 290 -6.40 -8.93 -13.02
C LEU A 290 -4.95 -8.89 -13.51
N SER A 291 -4.32 -10.06 -13.67
CA SER A 291 -2.95 -10.20 -14.19
C SER A 291 -2.84 -10.28 -15.71
N ALA A 292 -3.95 -10.07 -16.45
CA ALA A 292 -3.93 -10.13 -17.91
C ALA A 292 -2.95 -9.10 -18.49
N SER A 293 -2.21 -9.50 -19.54
CA SER A 293 -1.38 -8.57 -20.30
C SER A 293 -2.25 -7.65 -21.16
N VAL A 294 -1.67 -6.53 -21.59
CA VAL A 294 -2.33 -5.62 -22.54
C VAL A 294 -2.74 -6.34 -23.81
N GLN A 295 -1.93 -7.29 -24.30
CA GLN A 295 -2.28 -8.13 -25.44
C GLN A 295 -3.56 -8.95 -25.19
N GLU A 296 -3.66 -9.63 -24.04
CA GLU A 296 -4.87 -10.40 -23.67
C GLU A 296 -6.11 -9.48 -23.57
N ILE A 297 -5.93 -8.28 -23.01
CA ILE A 297 -7.00 -7.28 -22.89
C ILE A 297 -7.48 -6.83 -24.27
N LEU A 298 -6.56 -6.48 -25.17
CA LEU A 298 -6.89 -6.01 -26.52
C LEU A 298 -7.56 -7.08 -27.37
N LEU A 299 -7.14 -8.35 -27.24
CA LEU A 299 -7.83 -9.48 -27.87
C LEU A 299 -9.30 -9.55 -27.42
N GLY A 300 -9.56 -9.49 -26.10
CA GLY A 300 -10.92 -9.51 -25.57
C GLY A 300 -11.77 -8.29 -25.98
N VAL A 301 -11.14 -7.14 -26.25
CA VAL A 301 -11.82 -5.95 -26.80
C VAL A 301 -12.16 -6.17 -28.28
N ALA A 302 -11.19 -6.65 -29.06
CA ALA A 302 -11.35 -6.89 -30.50
C ALA A 302 -12.47 -7.91 -30.79
N GLU A 303 -12.52 -9.01 -30.01
CA GLU A 303 -13.60 -10.01 -30.09
C GLU A 303 -15.00 -9.40 -29.91
N LYS A 304 -15.13 -8.40 -29.05
CA LYS A 304 -16.41 -7.78 -28.72
C LYS A 304 -16.78 -6.58 -29.58
N MET A 305 -15.81 -5.89 -30.17
CA MET A 305 -16.06 -4.75 -31.06
C MET A 305 -16.46 -5.16 -32.50
N GLN A 306 -16.62 -6.46 -32.79
CA GLN A 306 -17.10 -6.98 -34.10
C GLN A 306 -16.29 -6.49 -35.32
N HIS A 307 -15.03 -6.10 -35.14
CA HIS A 307 -14.11 -5.72 -36.22
C HIS A 307 -13.39 -6.92 -36.87
N PHE A 308 -13.83 -8.15 -36.63
CA PHE A 308 -13.30 -9.36 -37.26
C PHE A 308 -14.42 -10.29 -37.71
N ASP A 309 -14.33 -10.70 -38.99
CA ASP A 309 -14.90 -11.97 -39.45
C ASP A 309 -14.12 -13.12 -38.82
N SER A 310 -14.88 -14.13 -38.44
CA SER A 310 -14.53 -15.35 -37.73
C SER A 310 -13.27 -16.09 -38.24
N GLU A 311 -12.43 -16.50 -37.28
CA GLU A 311 -11.67 -17.77 -37.22
C GLU A 311 -10.13 -17.84 -37.46
N ILE A 312 -9.39 -16.80 -37.90
CA ILE A 312 -7.98 -17.06 -38.30
C ILE A 312 -6.86 -16.31 -37.53
N GLU A 313 -7.09 -15.20 -36.82
CA GLU A 313 -5.96 -14.41 -36.28
C GLU A 313 -5.89 -14.38 -34.74
N GLN A 314 -4.91 -15.11 -34.17
CA GLN A 314 -4.55 -15.06 -32.73
C GLN A 314 -3.77 -13.77 -32.34
N ARG A 315 -3.87 -12.69 -33.12
CA ARG A 315 -3.15 -11.44 -32.87
C ARG A 315 -4.13 -10.27 -32.83
N PRO A 316 -3.99 -9.34 -31.87
CA PRO A 316 -4.76 -8.10 -31.93
C PRO A 316 -4.37 -7.35 -33.22
N PRO A 317 -5.31 -6.61 -33.84
CA PRO A 317 -5.01 -5.85 -35.06
C PRO A 317 -3.79 -4.95 -34.82
N GLU A 318 -2.82 -4.95 -35.74
CA GLU A 318 -1.48 -4.35 -35.55
C GLU A 318 -1.50 -2.87 -35.12
N ASN A 319 -2.62 -2.17 -35.36
CA ASN A 319 -2.78 -0.75 -35.09
C ASN A 319 -3.54 -0.41 -33.80
N LEU A 320 -4.09 -1.40 -33.07
CA LEU A 320 -4.90 -1.14 -31.88
C LEU A 320 -4.02 -1.03 -30.63
N LEU A 321 -4.15 0.10 -29.92
CA LEU A 321 -3.38 0.41 -28.72
C LEU A 321 -4.31 0.60 -27.52
N LEU A 322 -3.85 0.14 -26.36
CA LEU A 322 -4.51 0.41 -25.09
C LEU A 322 -3.92 1.67 -24.47
N VAL A 323 -4.79 2.62 -24.13
CA VAL A 323 -4.40 3.93 -23.59
C VAL A 323 -5.18 4.20 -22.31
N SER A 324 -4.49 4.54 -21.23
CA SER A 324 -5.15 5.13 -20.06
C SER A 324 -5.26 6.64 -20.21
N MET A 325 -6.41 7.19 -19.84
CA MET A 325 -6.66 8.62 -19.82
C MET A 325 -7.14 9.04 -18.44
N LYS A 326 -6.44 9.99 -17.83
CA LYS A 326 -6.83 10.59 -16.54
C LYS A 326 -7.91 11.65 -16.76
N SER A 327 -8.59 12.03 -15.68
CA SER A 327 -9.55 13.16 -15.67
C SER A 327 -8.93 14.52 -16.02
N SER A 328 -7.60 14.65 -15.92
CA SER A 328 -6.85 15.82 -16.39
C SER A 328 -6.64 15.86 -17.91
N GLY A 329 -6.99 14.78 -18.63
CA GLY A 329 -6.67 14.59 -20.04
C GLY A 329 -5.25 14.06 -20.31
N GLU A 330 -4.45 13.77 -19.28
CA GLU A 330 -3.14 13.12 -19.43
C GLU A 330 -3.33 11.67 -19.93
N ARG A 331 -2.61 11.31 -21.00
CA ARG A 331 -2.73 10.01 -21.69
C ARG A 331 -1.45 9.20 -21.50
N THR A 332 -1.59 7.92 -21.21
CA THR A 332 -0.46 6.98 -21.12
C THR A 332 -0.77 5.75 -21.97
N VAL A 333 0.06 5.51 -22.99
CA VAL A 333 -0.03 4.34 -23.86
C VAL A 333 0.68 3.17 -23.20
N PHE A 334 0.03 2.01 -23.12
CA PHE A 334 0.64 0.80 -22.58
C PHE A 334 1.33 -0.02 -23.67
N ARG A 335 2.40 -0.75 -23.31
CA ARG A 335 3.02 -1.74 -24.21
C ARG A 335 2.26 -3.06 -24.16
N LEU A 336 2.34 -3.87 -25.21
CA LEU A 336 1.59 -5.13 -25.31
C LEU A 336 1.96 -6.17 -24.24
N ASP A 337 3.22 -6.16 -23.81
CA ASP A 337 3.80 -7.01 -22.78
C ASP A 337 3.53 -6.53 -21.35
N GLU A 338 3.07 -5.29 -21.18
CA GLU A 338 2.75 -4.75 -19.85
C GLU A 338 1.55 -5.49 -19.24
N ASP A 339 1.62 -5.69 -17.93
CA ASP A 339 0.61 -6.33 -17.10
C ASP A 339 0.16 -5.39 -15.96
N SER A 340 -0.80 -5.85 -15.15
CA SER A 340 -1.35 -5.11 -14.00
C SER A 340 -1.93 -3.73 -14.37
N VAL A 341 -2.39 -3.56 -15.61
CA VAL A 341 -2.95 -2.31 -16.13
C VAL A 341 -4.00 -1.74 -15.17
N PHE A 342 -4.89 -2.60 -14.69
CA PHE A 342 -6.05 -2.21 -13.88
C PHE A 342 -5.71 -1.62 -12.52
N THR A 343 -4.63 -2.06 -11.87
CA THR A 343 -4.25 -1.59 -10.53
C THR A 343 -3.46 -0.29 -10.58
N THR A 344 -2.88 0.03 -11.75
CA THR A 344 -2.12 1.27 -11.98
C THR A 344 -2.97 2.47 -12.36
N LEU A 345 -4.26 2.28 -12.60
CA LEU A 345 -5.19 3.36 -12.97
C LEU A 345 -5.41 4.33 -11.81
N GLY A 346 -5.51 5.62 -12.12
CA GLY A 346 -5.94 6.64 -11.16
C GLY A 346 -7.42 6.53 -10.83
N ILE A 347 -7.90 7.29 -9.83
CA ILE A 347 -9.26 7.20 -9.28
C ILE A 347 -10.34 7.33 -10.35
N ASN A 348 -10.24 8.34 -11.22
CA ASN A 348 -11.16 8.54 -12.34
C ASN A 348 -10.44 8.37 -13.69
N SER A 349 -9.55 7.37 -13.80
CA SER A 349 -8.87 7.06 -15.06
C SER A 349 -9.66 6.05 -15.88
N HIS A 350 -9.77 6.26 -17.17
CA HIS A 350 -10.50 5.39 -18.08
C HIS A 350 -9.55 4.72 -19.07
N LEU A 351 -9.87 3.48 -19.46
CA LEU A 351 -9.13 2.74 -20.48
C LEU A 351 -9.79 2.95 -21.84
N PHE A 352 -8.97 3.22 -22.85
CA PHE A 352 -9.37 3.39 -24.23
C PHE A 352 -8.66 2.38 -25.12
N ALA A 353 -9.38 1.83 -26.10
CA ALA A 353 -8.81 1.08 -27.21
C ALA A 353 -8.95 1.92 -28.47
N CYS A 354 -7.83 2.28 -29.09
CA CYS A 354 -7.82 3.24 -30.20
C CYS A 354 -6.59 3.05 -31.10
N THR A 355 -6.63 3.58 -32.31
CA THR A 355 -5.46 3.55 -33.21
C THR A 355 -4.47 4.66 -32.88
N LYS A 356 -3.22 4.51 -33.33
CA LYS A 356 -2.15 5.49 -33.05
C LYS A 356 -2.49 6.92 -33.51
N GLU A 357 -3.19 7.07 -34.64
CA GLU A 357 -3.60 8.37 -35.18
C GLU A 357 -4.67 9.04 -34.31
N SER A 358 -5.53 8.23 -33.70
CA SER A 358 -6.65 8.73 -32.89
C SER A 358 -6.25 9.18 -31.48
N ILE A 359 -5.05 8.82 -31.01
CA ILE A 359 -4.55 9.15 -29.66
C ILE A 359 -4.58 10.66 -29.40
N SER A 360 -4.25 11.48 -30.40
CA SER A 360 -4.23 12.95 -30.25
C SER A 360 -5.62 13.54 -30.00
N PHE A 361 -6.67 12.89 -30.50
CA PHE A 361 -8.06 13.37 -30.44
C PHE A 361 -8.84 12.86 -29.24
N LEU A 362 -8.29 11.91 -28.46
CA LEU A 362 -8.96 11.37 -27.28
C LEU A 362 -9.30 12.47 -26.26
N THR A 363 -10.58 12.63 -25.96
CA THR A 363 -11.06 13.50 -24.89
C THR A 363 -11.48 12.64 -23.69
N PRO A 364 -11.23 13.11 -22.45
CA PRO A 364 -11.74 12.41 -21.29
C PRO A 364 -13.27 12.28 -21.44
N PRO A 365 -13.84 11.10 -21.10
CA PRO A 365 -15.28 10.93 -21.18
C PRO A 365 -15.93 12.00 -20.30
N PRO A 366 -17.10 12.55 -20.70
CA PRO A 366 -17.79 13.53 -19.89
C PRO A 366 -17.90 12.97 -18.48
N PRO A 367 -17.62 13.78 -17.44
CA PRO A 367 -17.85 13.36 -16.06
C PRO A 367 -19.26 12.76 -16.02
N ILE A 368 -19.39 11.54 -15.50
CA ILE A 368 -20.68 10.86 -15.35
C ILE A 368 -21.70 11.93 -14.93
N PRO A 369 -22.81 12.09 -15.68
CA PRO A 369 -23.63 13.29 -15.63
C PRO A 369 -23.97 13.62 -14.20
N CYS A 370 -23.39 14.73 -13.74
CA CYS A 370 -23.39 15.20 -12.37
C CYS A 370 -22.73 14.19 -11.39
N ILE A 371 -21.75 14.66 -10.62
CA ILE A 371 -21.78 14.36 -9.19
C ILE A 371 -23.07 15.03 -8.71
N SER A 372 -24.22 14.40 -8.98
CA SER A 372 -25.48 14.86 -8.46
C SER A 372 -25.33 14.68 -6.97
N ASP A 373 -25.51 15.76 -6.22
CA ASP A 373 -25.41 15.78 -4.77
C ASP A 373 -26.60 15.02 -4.14
N GLU A 374 -27.01 13.89 -4.73
CA GLU A 374 -28.06 12.99 -4.26
C GLU A 374 -27.57 12.06 -3.13
N GLY A 375 -26.33 12.25 -2.68
CA GLY A 375 -25.87 11.68 -1.41
C GLY A 375 -26.26 12.57 -0.23
N PRO A 376 -26.33 12.04 1.00
CA PRO A 376 -26.62 12.87 2.17
C PRO A 376 -25.54 13.95 2.33
N GLU A 377 -25.95 15.15 2.77
CA GLU A 377 -24.96 16.19 3.12
C GLU A 377 -24.05 15.62 4.22
N ILE A 378 -22.73 15.76 4.07
CA ILE A 378 -21.77 15.20 5.05
C ILE A 378 -22.01 15.71 6.48
N ASN A 379 -22.61 16.91 6.61
CA ASN A 379 -22.95 17.53 7.88
C ASN A 379 -24.16 16.89 8.58
N GLU A 380 -24.98 16.15 7.85
CA GLU A 380 -26.17 15.45 8.38
C GLU A 380 -25.83 14.03 8.85
N MET A 381 -24.66 13.51 8.46
CA MET A 381 -24.18 12.19 8.88
C MET A 381 -23.59 12.23 10.30
N ASN A 382 -23.79 11.15 11.06
CA ASN A 382 -23.12 10.97 12.35
C ASN A 382 -21.60 10.84 12.14
N MET A 383 -20.83 11.83 12.61
CA MET A 383 -19.38 11.89 12.44
C MET A 383 -18.64 10.71 13.07
N MET A 384 -19.09 10.24 14.25
CA MET A 384 -18.50 9.09 14.93
C MET A 384 -18.69 7.83 14.10
N GLU A 385 -19.88 7.64 13.56
CA GLU A 385 -20.17 6.49 12.71
C GLU A 385 -19.44 6.56 11.36
N LEU A 386 -19.31 7.76 10.79
CA LEU A 386 -18.51 7.97 9.58
C LEU A 386 -17.03 7.61 9.83
N ALA A 387 -16.46 8.02 10.96
CA ALA A 387 -15.09 7.67 11.34
C ALA A 387 -14.93 6.16 11.64
N ASN A 388 -15.94 5.52 12.25
CA ASN A 388 -16.00 4.06 12.44
C ASN A 388 -15.93 3.34 11.08
N GLN A 389 -16.80 3.71 10.14
CA GLN A 389 -16.86 3.07 8.82
C GLN A 389 -15.60 3.32 7.99
N ILE A 390 -15.02 4.52 8.04
CA ILE A 390 -13.72 4.81 7.41
C ILE A 390 -12.66 3.86 7.96
N THR A 391 -12.57 3.74 9.30
CA THR A 391 -11.56 2.90 9.95
C THR A 391 -11.77 1.42 9.68
N ALA A 392 -13.01 0.92 9.71
CA ALA A 392 -13.31 -0.45 9.32
C ALA A 392 -12.89 -0.74 7.87
N PHE A 393 -13.24 0.14 6.94
CA PHE A 393 -12.93 -0.08 5.54
C PHE A 393 -11.43 -0.02 5.25
N ASP A 394 -10.72 0.95 5.84
CA ASP A 394 -9.27 1.04 5.71
C ASP A 394 -8.57 -0.17 6.36
N TRP A 395 -9.09 -0.68 7.48
CA TRP A 395 -8.58 -1.90 8.13
C TRP A 395 -8.77 -3.15 7.26
N GLU A 396 -9.92 -3.27 6.58
CA GLU A 396 -10.16 -4.35 5.62
C GLU A 396 -9.15 -4.29 4.47
N LEU A 397 -8.93 -3.11 3.89
CA LEU A 397 -7.96 -2.92 2.81
C LEU A 397 -6.53 -3.20 3.28
N PHE A 398 -6.16 -2.72 4.48
CA PHE A 398 -4.84 -2.94 5.06
C PHE A 398 -4.55 -4.43 5.32
N ASN A 399 -5.55 -5.21 5.76
CA ASN A 399 -5.41 -6.65 5.93
C ASN A 399 -5.37 -7.43 4.62
N CYS A 400 -5.90 -6.88 3.54
CA CYS A 400 -5.76 -7.48 2.21
C CYS A 400 -4.31 -7.44 1.70
N VAL A 401 -3.50 -6.48 2.17
CA VAL A 401 -2.10 -6.33 1.76
C VAL A 401 -1.25 -7.45 2.35
N HIS A 402 -0.66 -8.27 1.46
CA HIS A 402 0.34 -9.24 1.87
C HIS A 402 1.68 -8.55 2.20
N GLU A 403 2.44 -9.11 3.14
CA GLU A 403 3.73 -8.52 3.58
C GLU A 403 4.74 -8.41 2.44
N LEU A 404 4.76 -9.44 1.58
CA LEU A 404 5.61 -9.49 0.40
C LEU A 404 5.25 -8.41 -0.63
N GLU A 405 4.01 -7.86 -0.63
CA GLU A 405 3.66 -6.78 -1.56
C GLU A 405 4.52 -5.53 -1.32
N LEU A 406 4.92 -5.25 -0.09
CA LEU A 406 5.77 -4.10 0.23
C LEU A 406 7.17 -4.26 -0.37
N VAL A 407 7.76 -5.45 -0.21
CA VAL A 407 9.09 -5.78 -0.78
C VAL A 407 9.01 -5.72 -2.30
N HIS A 408 8.02 -6.40 -2.88
CA HIS A 408 7.75 -6.43 -4.31
C HIS A 408 7.54 -5.03 -4.92
N TYR A 409 6.81 -4.17 -4.21
CA TYR A 409 6.51 -2.82 -4.67
C TYR A 409 7.72 -1.89 -4.69
N VAL A 410 8.70 -2.12 -3.81
CA VAL A 410 9.94 -1.32 -3.70
C VAL A 410 11.01 -1.84 -4.65
N PHE A 411 11.26 -3.16 -4.65
CA PHE A 411 12.32 -3.82 -5.42
C PHE A 411 11.88 -4.18 -6.86
N ARG A 412 10.99 -3.39 -7.46
CA ARG A 412 10.25 -3.72 -8.69
C ARG A 412 11.14 -4.29 -9.81
N ASN A 413 10.90 -5.54 -10.18
CA ASN A 413 11.17 -6.10 -11.50
C ASN A 413 9.83 -6.34 -12.26
N GLU A 414 9.87 -6.69 -13.54
CA GLU A 414 8.67 -6.83 -14.38
C GLU A 414 7.74 -7.98 -13.91
N THR A 415 8.29 -9.11 -13.46
CA THR A 415 7.50 -10.26 -12.98
C THR A 415 6.81 -10.03 -11.64
N ILE A 416 7.33 -9.11 -10.83
CA ILE A 416 6.86 -8.80 -9.47
C ILE A 416 5.62 -7.87 -9.47
N ARG A 417 5.34 -7.12 -10.54
CA ARG A 417 4.24 -6.13 -10.61
C ARG A 417 2.85 -6.71 -10.38
N ARG A 418 2.63 -8.00 -10.68
CA ARG A 418 1.34 -8.69 -10.48
C ARG A 418 1.01 -8.90 -9.00
N ARG A 419 2.03 -8.92 -8.14
CA ARG A 419 1.90 -9.30 -6.73
C ARG A 419 1.62 -8.12 -5.80
N THR A 420 1.30 -6.92 -6.30
CA THR A 420 1.16 -5.69 -5.46
C THR A 420 -0.20 -5.02 -5.54
N ALA A 421 -1.22 -5.72 -6.07
CA ALA A 421 -2.54 -5.16 -6.33
C ALA A 421 -3.21 -4.57 -5.08
N ASN A 422 -3.15 -5.27 -3.94
CA ASN A 422 -3.83 -4.81 -2.73
C ASN A 422 -3.15 -3.58 -2.14
N LEU A 423 -1.81 -3.54 -2.17
CA LEU A 423 -1.05 -2.37 -1.76
C LEU A 423 -1.37 -1.15 -2.63
N GLU A 424 -1.44 -1.33 -3.95
CA GLU A 424 -1.79 -0.24 -4.87
C GLU A 424 -3.21 0.30 -4.60
N LEU A 425 -4.17 -0.56 -4.26
CA LEU A 425 -5.50 -0.12 -3.83
C LEU A 425 -5.48 0.69 -2.54
N VAL A 426 -4.65 0.33 -1.55
CA VAL A 426 -4.48 1.15 -0.34
C VAL A 426 -3.91 2.53 -0.70
N LEU A 427 -2.95 2.62 -1.61
CA LEU A 427 -2.40 3.91 -2.06
C LEU A 427 -3.44 4.73 -2.84
N GLN A 428 -4.27 4.08 -3.66
CA GLN A 428 -5.39 4.72 -4.35
C GLN A 428 -6.44 5.23 -3.35
N ARG A 429 -6.76 4.45 -2.32
CA ARG A 429 -7.65 4.86 -1.21
C ARG A 429 -7.15 6.12 -0.50
N CYS A 430 -5.85 6.24 -0.26
CA CYS A 430 -5.26 7.44 0.33
C CYS A 430 -5.55 8.68 -0.52
N SER A 431 -5.33 8.56 -1.83
CA SER A 431 -5.61 9.62 -2.79
C SER A 431 -7.11 9.92 -2.86
N GLU A 432 -7.95 8.90 -2.82
CA GLU A 432 -9.41 9.04 -2.85
C GLU A 432 -9.91 9.85 -1.65
N VAL A 433 -9.49 9.51 -0.42
CA VAL A 433 -9.90 10.26 0.79
C VAL A 433 -9.42 11.71 0.72
N GLN A 434 -8.20 11.96 0.23
CA GLN A 434 -7.68 13.32 0.03
C GLN A 434 -8.55 14.14 -0.93
N HIS A 435 -8.88 13.57 -2.10
CA HIS A 435 -9.71 14.26 -3.10
C HIS A 435 -11.16 14.36 -2.66
N TRP A 436 -11.67 13.42 -1.85
CA TRP A 436 -13.02 13.48 -1.27
C TRP A 436 -13.19 14.71 -0.39
N VAL A 437 -12.22 14.99 0.48
CA VAL A 437 -12.21 16.19 1.32
C VAL A 437 -12.28 17.46 0.47
N ALA A 438 -11.37 17.58 -0.51
CA ALA A 438 -11.32 18.74 -1.38
C ALA A 438 -12.62 18.90 -2.19
N THR A 439 -13.13 17.80 -2.76
CA THR A 439 -14.37 17.77 -3.54
C THR A 439 -15.56 18.26 -2.72
N LYS A 440 -15.76 17.72 -1.52
CA LYS A 440 -16.92 18.08 -0.70
C LYS A 440 -16.88 19.52 -0.19
N ILE A 441 -15.69 20.07 0.09
CA ILE A 441 -15.55 21.48 0.45
C ILE A 441 -15.82 22.37 -0.77
N LEU A 442 -15.25 22.04 -1.93
CA LEU A 442 -15.29 22.89 -3.14
C LEU A 442 -16.61 22.81 -3.92
N MET A 443 -17.41 21.77 -3.69
CA MET A 443 -18.80 21.69 -4.19
C MET A 443 -19.77 22.49 -3.32
N CYS A 444 -19.37 22.94 -2.12
CA CYS A 444 -20.25 23.67 -1.21
C CYS A 444 -20.23 25.18 -1.49
N GLU A 445 -21.20 25.67 -2.25
CA GLU A 445 -21.25 27.08 -2.68
C GLU A 445 -21.45 28.07 -1.53
N ARG A 446 -22.33 27.73 -0.58
CA ARG A 446 -22.69 28.63 0.54
C ARG A 446 -21.58 28.67 1.59
N LEU A 447 -20.97 29.84 1.80
CA LEU A 447 -19.85 30.06 2.74
C LEU A 447 -20.09 29.46 4.14
N GLY A 448 -21.26 29.71 4.74
CA GLY A 448 -21.58 29.20 6.08
C GLY A 448 -21.62 27.67 6.15
N LYS A 449 -22.29 27.03 5.18
CA LYS A 449 -22.31 25.57 5.07
C LYS A 449 -20.91 25.01 4.78
N ARG A 450 -20.14 25.68 3.92
CA ARG A 450 -18.77 25.27 3.56
C ARG A 450 -17.83 25.29 4.76
N ALA A 451 -17.91 26.31 5.61
CA ALA A 451 -17.15 26.36 6.87
C ALA A 451 -17.55 25.21 7.82
N GLN A 452 -18.84 24.86 7.87
CA GLN A 452 -19.31 23.70 8.63
C GLN A 452 -18.77 22.38 8.07
N VAL A 453 -18.76 22.19 6.74
CA VAL A 453 -18.15 21.01 6.10
C VAL A 453 -16.66 20.89 6.45
N LEU A 454 -15.93 22.01 6.40
CA LEU A 454 -14.52 22.04 6.77
C LEU A 454 -14.32 21.65 8.24
N LYS A 455 -15.11 22.22 9.16
CA LYS A 455 -15.11 21.84 10.59
C LYS A 455 -15.41 20.35 10.77
N THR A 456 -16.38 19.81 10.05
CA THR A 456 -16.74 18.38 10.07
C THR A 456 -15.53 17.50 9.70
N PHE A 457 -14.76 17.85 8.67
CA PHE A 457 -13.55 17.11 8.31
C PHE A 457 -12.44 17.18 9.37
N ILE A 458 -12.26 18.33 10.02
CA ILE A 458 -11.32 18.44 11.16
C ILE A 458 -11.77 17.50 12.29
N SER A 459 -13.06 17.44 12.60
CA SER A 459 -13.59 16.52 13.61
C SER A 459 -13.41 15.05 13.21
N ILE A 460 -13.67 14.68 11.95
CA ILE A 460 -13.47 13.31 11.46
C ILE A 460 -11.98 12.92 11.55
N ALA A 461 -11.06 13.82 11.20
CA ALA A 461 -9.63 13.57 11.35
C ALA A 461 -9.25 13.31 12.82
N ALA A 462 -9.80 14.09 13.76
CA ALA A 462 -9.61 13.88 15.19
C ALA A 462 -10.04 12.47 15.61
N LEU A 463 -11.22 12.04 15.17
CA LEU A 463 -11.78 10.71 15.47
C LEU A 463 -10.97 9.58 14.82
N CYS A 464 -10.48 9.75 13.59
CA CYS A 464 -9.59 8.77 12.96
C CYS A 464 -8.29 8.61 13.76
N ARG A 465 -7.70 9.71 14.26
CA ARG A 465 -6.51 9.67 15.12
C ARG A 465 -6.79 8.97 16.45
N GLU A 466 -7.92 9.26 17.08
CA GLU A 466 -8.36 8.60 18.33
C GLU A 466 -8.48 7.08 18.15
N LYS A 467 -8.99 6.65 17.00
CA LYS A 467 -9.09 5.24 16.60
C LYS A 467 -7.77 4.62 16.10
N GLN A 468 -6.65 5.33 16.26
CA GLN A 468 -5.32 4.92 15.79
C GLN A 468 -5.28 4.61 14.27
N ASN A 469 -6.20 5.19 13.49
CA ASN A 469 -6.16 5.20 12.03
C ASN A 469 -5.38 6.43 11.55
N LEU A 470 -4.05 6.34 11.64
CA LEU A 470 -3.17 7.40 11.16
C LEU A 470 -3.20 7.52 9.63
N PHE A 471 -3.52 6.45 8.92
CA PHE A 471 -3.66 6.47 7.47
C PHE A 471 -4.72 7.48 6.98
N SER A 472 -5.98 7.35 7.43
CA SER A 472 -7.04 8.29 7.03
C SER A 472 -6.91 9.65 7.69
N PHE A 473 -6.37 9.73 8.92
CA PHE A 473 -6.01 11.02 9.52
C PHE A 473 -5.09 11.83 8.60
N PHE A 474 -3.99 11.24 8.12
CA PHE A 474 -3.08 11.90 7.17
C PHE A 474 -3.79 12.24 5.86
N ALA A 475 -4.57 11.31 5.30
CA ALA A 475 -5.28 11.56 4.04
C ALA A 475 -6.25 12.75 4.14
N ILE A 476 -6.98 12.88 5.24
CA ILE A 476 -7.90 14.00 5.48
C ILE A 476 -7.13 15.30 5.65
N VAL A 477 -6.06 15.32 6.47
CA VAL A 477 -5.23 16.52 6.67
C VAL A 477 -4.59 16.96 5.35
N MET A 478 -4.10 16.04 4.52
CA MET A 478 -3.58 16.35 3.18
C MET A 478 -4.66 16.88 2.23
N GLY A 479 -5.92 16.49 2.41
CA GLY A 479 -7.06 17.05 1.68
C GLY A 479 -7.38 18.48 2.12
N LEU A 480 -7.34 18.76 3.43
CA LEU A 480 -7.51 20.10 3.99
C LEU A 480 -6.36 21.04 3.60
N CYS A 481 -5.13 20.52 3.52
CA CYS A 481 -3.95 21.24 3.03
C CYS A 481 -3.87 21.32 1.50
N ASN A 482 -4.83 20.77 0.75
CA ASN A 482 -4.84 20.92 -0.71
C ASN A 482 -4.88 22.41 -1.05
N ALA A 483 -4.04 22.86 -1.98
CA ALA A 483 -3.91 24.27 -2.31
C ALA A 483 -5.20 24.93 -2.82
N ALA A 484 -6.15 24.17 -3.38
CA ALA A 484 -7.48 24.68 -3.73
C ALA A 484 -8.38 24.91 -2.50
N VAL A 485 -8.15 24.19 -1.40
CA VAL A 485 -8.89 24.33 -0.13
C VAL A 485 -8.20 25.35 0.80
N SER A 486 -6.87 25.28 0.94
CA SER A 486 -6.10 26.13 1.85
C SER A 486 -6.22 27.62 1.51
N ARG A 487 -6.49 27.95 0.23
CA ARG A 487 -6.64 29.33 -0.23
C ARG A 487 -7.99 30.00 0.09
N LEU A 488 -8.98 29.24 0.59
CA LEU A 488 -10.33 29.76 0.89
C LEU A 488 -10.32 30.56 2.21
N SER A 489 -9.63 31.70 2.23
CA SER A 489 -9.38 32.50 3.43
C SER A 489 -10.67 32.84 4.20
N LEU A 490 -11.74 33.24 3.49
CA LEU A 490 -13.01 33.61 4.12
C LEU A 490 -13.66 32.39 4.80
N THR A 491 -13.52 31.21 4.21
CA THR A 491 -13.99 29.94 4.80
C THR A 491 -13.20 29.58 6.05
N TRP A 492 -11.87 29.66 5.99
CA TRP A 492 -11.01 29.37 7.14
C TRP A 492 -11.24 30.36 8.28
N GLU A 493 -11.45 31.65 7.98
CA GLU A 493 -11.74 32.69 8.96
C GLU A 493 -13.00 32.41 9.76
N LYS A 494 -14.06 31.91 9.10
CA LYS A 494 -15.33 31.53 9.74
C LYS A 494 -15.24 30.38 10.75
N LEU A 495 -14.13 29.65 10.81
CA LEU A 495 -13.97 28.57 11.78
C LEU A 495 -13.76 29.10 13.20
N PRO A 496 -14.34 28.44 14.23
CA PRO A 496 -14.05 28.75 15.61
C PRO A 496 -12.56 28.63 15.93
N ALA A 497 -12.03 29.49 16.80
CA ALA A 497 -10.62 29.49 17.19
C ALA A 497 -10.14 28.13 17.74
N LYS A 498 -10.98 27.44 18.54
CA LYS A 498 -10.70 26.07 19.03
C LYS A 498 -10.46 25.09 17.89
N CYS A 499 -11.25 25.17 16.81
CA CYS A 499 -11.12 24.31 15.64
C CYS A 499 -9.83 24.61 14.85
N LYS A 500 -9.48 25.89 14.68
CA LYS A 500 -8.20 26.31 14.07
C LYS A 500 -6.99 25.77 14.84
N LYS A 501 -7.00 25.88 16.17
CA LYS A 501 -5.93 25.33 17.04
C LYS A 501 -5.79 23.82 16.91
N VAL A 502 -6.91 23.09 16.84
CA VAL A 502 -6.90 21.63 16.61
C VAL A 502 -6.25 21.31 15.26
N PHE A 503 -6.62 22.03 14.20
CA PHE A 503 -6.02 21.82 12.88
C PHE A 503 -4.51 22.14 12.85
N GLN A 504 -4.05 23.19 13.54
CA GLN A 504 -2.62 23.49 13.67
C GLN A 504 -1.85 22.33 14.34
N LYS A 505 -2.43 21.69 15.37
CA LYS A 505 -1.86 20.47 15.99
C LYS A 505 -1.83 19.28 15.01
N PHE A 506 -2.74 19.23 14.04
CA PHE A 506 -2.69 18.21 12.99
C PHE A 506 -1.58 18.49 11.98
N GLU A 507 -1.44 19.74 11.54
CA GLU A 507 -0.34 20.16 10.67
C GLU A 507 1.02 19.80 11.29
N SER A 508 1.22 20.05 12.60
CA SER A 508 2.47 19.72 13.29
C SER A 508 2.75 18.21 13.39
N LEU A 509 1.72 17.37 13.51
CA LEU A 509 1.87 15.91 13.49
C LEU A 509 2.26 15.39 12.09
N THR A 510 1.85 16.09 11.04
CA THR A 510 2.18 15.77 9.64
C THR A 510 3.48 16.40 9.13
N ASP A 511 4.17 17.16 9.97
CA ASP A 511 5.39 17.90 9.59
C ASP A 511 6.50 16.95 9.08
N PRO A 512 7.06 17.16 7.87
CA PRO A 512 8.17 16.37 7.36
C PRO A 512 9.51 16.62 8.05
N SER A 513 9.63 17.67 8.87
CA SER A 513 10.86 18.07 9.55
C SER A 513 11.47 16.93 10.39
N ARG A 514 12.81 16.88 10.43
CA ARG A 514 13.59 15.85 11.13
C ARG A 514 13.11 14.42 10.80
N ASN A 515 12.84 14.17 9.51
CA ASN A 515 12.29 12.92 8.99
C ASN A 515 10.97 12.49 9.65
N HIS A 516 9.98 13.40 9.68
CA HIS A 516 8.68 13.17 10.30
C HIS A 516 8.76 12.79 11.80
N LYS A 517 9.62 13.47 12.57
CA LYS A 517 9.84 13.15 14.00
C LYS A 517 8.53 13.10 14.80
N SER A 518 7.64 14.09 14.64
CA SER A 518 6.36 14.16 15.35
C SER A 518 5.50 12.91 15.14
N TYR A 519 5.41 12.43 13.89
CA TYR A 519 4.70 11.19 13.55
C TYR A 519 5.37 9.97 14.17
N ARG A 520 6.70 9.87 14.06
CA ARG A 520 7.48 8.73 14.57
C ARG A 520 7.36 8.60 16.09
N ASP A 521 7.46 9.72 16.80
CA ASP A 521 7.27 9.79 18.25
C ASP A 521 5.82 9.42 18.63
N ALA A 522 4.83 9.82 17.83
CA ALA A 522 3.43 9.49 18.09
C ALA A 522 3.13 8.00 17.89
N ILE A 523 3.56 7.42 16.76
CA ILE A 523 3.28 6.01 16.43
C ILE A 523 4.05 5.05 17.35
N SER A 524 5.24 5.43 17.84
CA SER A 524 6.01 4.58 18.77
C SER A 524 5.36 4.41 20.14
N ARG A 525 4.42 5.30 20.52
CA ARG A 525 3.63 5.23 21.76
C ARG A 525 2.28 4.54 21.60
N MET A 526 1.92 4.12 20.39
CA MET A 526 0.64 3.45 20.11
C MET A 526 0.79 1.93 20.19
N ASN A 527 -0.26 1.26 20.67
CA ASN A 527 -0.34 -0.19 20.71
C ASN A 527 -1.26 -0.71 19.59
N PRO A 528 -0.99 -1.88 18.99
CA PRO A 528 -1.91 -2.51 18.05
C PRO A 528 -3.30 -2.78 18.66
N PRO A 529 -4.40 -2.70 17.89
CA PRO A 529 -4.47 -2.48 16.44
C PRO A 529 -4.33 -1.01 16.02
N LEU A 530 -3.50 -0.74 15.01
CA LEU A 530 -3.39 0.60 14.41
C LEU A 530 -3.11 0.55 12.90
N ILE A 531 -3.52 1.59 12.17
CA ILE A 531 -3.24 1.72 10.72
C ILE A 531 -2.18 2.82 10.53
N PRO A 532 -0.94 2.46 10.15
CA PRO A 532 0.12 3.44 9.96
C PRO A 532 -0.10 4.25 8.67
N PHE A 533 0.60 5.37 8.52
CA PHE A 533 0.65 6.06 7.24
C PHE A 533 1.56 5.30 6.25
N ILE A 534 0.95 4.34 5.52
CA ILE A 534 1.62 3.42 4.59
C ILE A 534 2.61 4.11 3.61
N PRO A 535 2.29 5.27 3.00
CA PRO A 535 3.25 5.97 2.14
C PRO A 535 4.60 6.27 2.80
N LEU A 536 4.62 6.58 4.10
CA LEU A 536 5.86 6.84 4.82
C LEU A 536 6.65 5.56 5.10
N LEU A 537 5.98 4.42 5.33
CA LEU A 537 6.66 3.11 5.37
C LEU A 537 7.32 2.78 4.03
N LEU A 538 6.63 3.03 2.91
CA LEU A 538 7.18 2.81 1.58
C LEU A 538 8.32 3.79 1.26
N LYS A 539 8.25 5.03 1.75
CA LYS A 539 9.36 5.99 1.68
C LYS A 539 10.60 5.43 2.36
N ASP A 540 10.45 4.93 3.59
CA ASP A 540 11.57 4.37 4.37
C ASP A 540 12.20 3.17 3.65
N MET A 541 11.39 2.23 3.15
CA MET A 541 11.89 1.09 2.36
C MET A 541 12.56 1.52 1.06
N THR A 542 12.03 2.54 0.37
CA THR A 542 12.64 3.08 -0.86
C THR A 542 14.00 3.70 -0.55
N PHE A 543 14.11 4.46 0.54
CA PHE A 543 15.36 5.05 0.98
C PHE A 543 16.41 3.99 1.36
N ILE A 544 15.99 2.92 2.05
CA ILE A 544 16.85 1.77 2.32
C ILE A 544 17.31 1.13 0.99
N HIS A 545 16.39 0.98 0.03
CA HIS A 545 16.70 0.38 -1.26
C HIS A 545 17.71 1.19 -2.07
N GLU A 546 17.56 2.51 -2.12
CA GLU A 546 18.39 3.42 -2.91
C GLU A 546 19.72 3.77 -2.21
N GLY A 547 19.71 3.89 -0.88
CA GLY A 547 20.89 4.23 -0.09
C GLY A 547 21.89 3.08 0.09
N ASN A 548 21.45 1.83 -0.08
CA ASN A 548 22.27 0.65 0.16
C ASN A 548 22.33 -0.22 -1.10
N LYS A 549 23.53 -0.66 -1.51
CA LYS A 549 23.66 -1.60 -2.64
C LYS A 549 23.10 -2.97 -2.24
N THR A 550 22.33 -3.59 -3.15
CA THR A 550 21.84 -4.97 -2.95
C THR A 550 22.97 -5.99 -3.00
N PHE A 551 23.99 -5.74 -3.83
CA PHE A 551 25.17 -6.58 -3.95
C PHE A 551 26.45 -5.79 -3.68
N LEU A 552 27.33 -6.32 -2.85
CA LEU A 552 28.68 -5.84 -2.57
C LEU A 552 29.67 -6.87 -3.11
N ASN A 553 30.47 -6.52 -4.13
CA ASN A 553 31.40 -7.45 -4.79
C ASN A 553 30.74 -8.77 -5.25
N GLN A 554 29.55 -8.69 -5.85
CA GLN A 554 28.71 -9.85 -6.27
C GLN A 554 28.12 -10.70 -5.14
N LEU A 555 28.34 -10.29 -3.89
CA LEU A 555 27.78 -10.95 -2.71
C LEU A 555 26.56 -10.17 -2.22
N VAL A 556 25.54 -10.86 -1.72
CA VAL A 556 24.30 -10.27 -1.23
C VAL A 556 24.59 -9.47 0.04
N ASN A 557 24.15 -8.21 0.06
CA ASN A 557 24.19 -7.40 1.27
C ASN A 557 23.03 -7.78 2.20
N PHE A 558 23.26 -8.68 3.16
CA PHE A 558 22.21 -9.15 4.05
C PHE A 558 21.82 -8.11 5.12
N GLU A 559 22.68 -7.15 5.45
CA GLU A 559 22.36 -6.01 6.30
C GLU A 559 21.21 -5.19 5.70
N LYS A 560 21.28 -4.91 4.39
CA LYS A 560 20.19 -4.26 3.65
C LYS A 560 18.89 -5.09 3.73
N MET A 561 18.99 -6.41 3.63
CA MET A 561 17.82 -7.29 3.70
C MET A 561 17.15 -7.23 5.08
N HIS A 562 17.95 -7.21 6.16
CA HIS A 562 17.46 -7.03 7.52
C HIS A 562 16.69 -5.71 7.70
N MET A 563 17.25 -4.59 7.24
CA MET A 563 16.58 -3.27 7.32
C MET A 563 15.21 -3.26 6.60
N VAL A 564 15.12 -3.93 5.44
CA VAL A 564 13.88 -4.08 4.69
C VAL A 564 12.88 -4.93 5.46
N ALA A 565 13.31 -6.07 5.97
CA ALA A 565 12.48 -7.00 6.73
C ALA A 565 11.97 -6.38 8.04
N GLU A 566 12.74 -5.54 8.71
CA GLU A 566 12.32 -4.80 9.92
C GLU A 566 11.13 -3.87 9.63
N THR A 567 11.14 -3.20 8.48
CA THR A 567 10.01 -2.34 8.08
C THR A 567 8.75 -3.17 7.83
N VAL A 568 8.89 -4.34 7.20
CA VAL A 568 7.78 -5.29 6.97
C VAL A 568 7.27 -5.88 8.29
N ARG A 569 8.15 -6.25 9.22
CA ARG A 569 7.78 -6.71 10.56
C ARG A 569 7.04 -5.64 11.36
N SER A 570 7.38 -4.36 11.17
CA SER A 570 6.63 -3.25 11.77
C SER A 570 5.18 -3.21 11.28
N MET A 571 4.93 -3.41 9.98
CA MET A 571 3.58 -3.58 9.44
C MET A 571 2.85 -4.76 10.09
N ARG A 572 3.53 -5.91 10.24
CA ARG A 572 2.96 -7.10 10.92
C ARG A 572 2.56 -6.79 12.36
N ARG A 573 3.39 -6.08 13.12
CA ARG A 573 3.10 -5.66 14.50
C ARG A 573 1.85 -4.79 14.58
N TYR A 574 1.67 -3.82 13.67
CA TYR A 574 0.51 -2.92 13.70
C TYR A 574 -0.84 -3.63 13.57
N ARG A 575 -0.87 -4.82 12.95
CA ARG A 575 -2.05 -5.67 12.79
C ARG A 575 -2.05 -6.96 13.63
N SER A 576 -1.22 -7.04 14.68
CA SER A 576 -1.13 -8.24 15.52
C SER A 576 -2.37 -8.48 16.39
N SER A 577 -3.16 -7.44 16.62
CA SER A 577 -4.42 -7.51 17.36
C SER A 577 -5.60 -7.24 16.41
N PRO A 578 -6.76 -7.90 16.58
CA PRO A 578 -7.93 -7.64 15.74
C PRO A 578 -8.56 -6.28 16.09
N LEU A 579 -8.98 -5.54 15.06
CA LEU A 579 -9.84 -4.36 15.24
C LEU A 579 -11.24 -4.82 15.69
N ARG A 580 -11.66 -4.37 16.87
CA ARG A 580 -13.02 -4.62 17.37
C ARG A 580 -13.96 -3.57 16.78
N MET A 581 -14.82 -4.00 15.87
CA MET A 581 -15.90 -3.17 15.31
C MET A 581 -17.23 -3.75 15.74
N GLU A 582 -18.14 -2.89 16.21
CA GLU A 582 -19.52 -3.27 16.46
C GLU A 582 -20.26 -3.38 15.11
N SER A 583 -20.90 -4.54 14.88
CA SER A 583 -21.73 -4.74 13.70
C SER A 583 -23.14 -4.24 14.02
N ASP A 584 -23.48 -3.06 13.51
CA ASP A 584 -24.84 -2.53 13.59
C ASP A 584 -25.60 -2.80 12.29
N LEU A 585 -26.86 -3.17 12.39
CA LEU A 585 -27.76 -3.41 11.26
C LEU A 585 -28.71 -2.21 11.02
N ALA A 586 -28.56 -1.12 11.78
CA ALA A 586 -29.34 0.08 11.59
C ALA A 586 -29.23 0.61 10.14
N PRO A 587 -30.33 1.08 9.54
CA PRO A 587 -30.33 1.61 8.17
C PRO A 587 -29.29 2.72 7.95
N ASN A 588 -29.12 3.60 8.94
CA ASN A 588 -28.13 4.68 8.91
C ASN A 588 -26.69 4.14 8.86
N HIS A 589 -26.39 3.07 9.59
CA HIS A 589 -25.08 2.40 9.56
C HIS A 589 -24.78 1.86 8.15
N ILE A 590 -25.76 1.18 7.54
CA ILE A 590 -25.62 0.61 6.19
C ILE A 590 -25.43 1.71 5.14
N GLN A 591 -26.17 2.82 5.26
CA GLN A 591 -26.04 3.97 4.35
C GLN A 591 -24.66 4.64 4.45
N ILE A 592 -24.16 4.88 5.67
CA ILE A 592 -22.82 5.45 5.90
C ILE A 592 -21.74 4.47 5.39
N LYS A 593 -21.90 3.17 5.65
CA LYS A 593 -21.01 2.13 5.13
C LYS A 593 -20.95 2.13 3.61
N ALA A 594 -22.09 2.20 2.93
CA ALA A 594 -22.16 2.29 1.47
C ALA A 594 -21.47 3.56 0.97
N TYR A 595 -21.76 4.71 1.60
CA TYR A 595 -21.16 6.00 1.25
C TYR A 595 -19.63 5.99 1.35
N VAL A 596 -19.07 5.55 2.49
CA VAL A 596 -17.61 5.49 2.72
C VAL A 596 -16.89 4.61 1.71
N ARG A 597 -17.55 3.57 1.23
CA ARG A 597 -17.00 2.63 0.25
C ARG A 597 -17.20 3.06 -1.21
N GLN A 598 -17.93 4.15 -1.44
CA GLN A 598 -18.28 4.67 -2.77
C GLN A 598 -18.14 6.20 -2.91
N LEU A 599 -17.25 6.83 -2.12
CA LEU A 599 -16.88 8.27 -2.17
C LEU A 599 -16.72 8.92 -3.55
N GLN A 600 -17.71 9.56 -4.14
CA GLN A 600 -17.50 10.28 -5.41
C GLN A 600 -16.49 11.45 -5.24
N VAL A 601 -15.47 11.51 -6.10
CA VAL A 601 -14.38 12.51 -5.99
C VAL A 601 -14.02 13.14 -7.32
N ILE A 602 -13.55 14.39 -7.27
CA ILE A 602 -12.85 15.08 -8.36
C ILE A 602 -11.34 14.97 -8.08
N ASP A 603 -10.64 14.25 -8.95
CA ASP A 603 -9.17 14.09 -8.90
C ASP A 603 -8.42 14.99 -9.89
N ASN A 604 -9.15 15.76 -10.71
CA ASN A 604 -8.58 16.79 -11.58
C ASN A 604 -8.27 18.06 -10.77
N GLN A 605 -6.98 18.28 -10.46
CA GLN A 605 -6.53 19.42 -9.68
C GLN A 605 -6.84 20.78 -10.33
N GLN A 606 -6.83 20.89 -11.67
CA GLN A 606 -7.17 22.15 -12.34
C GLN A 606 -8.64 22.49 -12.10
N LEU A 607 -9.53 21.50 -12.24
CA LEU A 607 -10.96 21.70 -11.95
C LEU A 607 -11.20 22.08 -10.48
N LEU A 608 -10.46 21.48 -9.54
CA LEU A 608 -10.53 21.88 -8.12
C LEU A 608 -10.11 23.34 -7.92
N TYR A 609 -9.08 23.82 -8.62
CA TYR A 609 -8.71 25.23 -8.58
C TYR A 609 -9.79 26.12 -9.18
N ASP A 610 -10.34 25.77 -10.35
CA ASP A 610 -11.38 26.56 -11.02
C ASP A 610 -12.63 26.69 -10.13
N LEU A 611 -12.99 25.62 -9.40
CA LEU A 611 -14.02 25.66 -8.37
C LEU A 611 -13.66 26.60 -7.23
N SER A 612 -12.45 26.48 -6.69
CA SER A 612 -11.98 27.34 -5.59
C SER A 612 -12.01 28.83 -5.95
N TYR A 613 -11.57 29.20 -7.16
CA TYR A 613 -11.59 30.58 -7.64
C TYR A 613 -13.01 31.11 -7.88
N ARG A 614 -13.95 30.24 -8.26
CA ARG A 614 -15.37 30.63 -8.36
C ARG A 614 -15.99 30.89 -7.00
N LEU A 615 -15.58 30.16 -5.96
CA LEU A 615 -16.10 30.34 -4.60
C LEU A 615 -15.52 31.59 -3.92
N GLU A 616 -14.21 31.79 -4.03
CA GLU A 616 -13.49 32.91 -3.42
C GLU A 616 -12.45 33.42 -4.43
N PRO A 617 -12.79 34.42 -5.27
CA PRO A 617 -11.86 35.02 -6.23
C PRO A 617 -10.59 35.55 -5.54
N LYS A 618 -9.50 35.74 -6.30
CA LYS A 618 -8.37 36.51 -5.79
C LYS A 618 -8.82 37.96 -5.62
N ASP A 619 -8.51 38.56 -4.48
CA ASP A 619 -8.61 40.01 -4.35
C ASP A 619 -7.81 40.66 -5.49
N PRO A 620 -8.38 41.64 -6.19
CA PRO A 620 -7.79 42.27 -7.37
C PRO A 620 -6.47 43.00 -7.08
#